data_AF-A0A8T6ES66-F1
#
_entry.id   AF-A0A8T6ES66-F1
#
_cell.length_a   1.000
_cell.length_b   1.000
_cell.length_c   1.000
_cell.angle_alpha   90.00
_cell.angle_beta   90.00
_cell.angle_gamma   90.00
#
_symmetry.space_group_name_H-M   'P 1'
#
loop_
_entity.id
_entity.type
_entity.pdbx_description
1 polymer ?
#
loop_
_entity_poly.entity_id
_entity_poly.type
_entity_poly.pdbx_seq_one_letter_code
_entity_poly.pdbx_strand_id
1 'polypeptide(L)'
;DRYEIDFRICMYCGLCTEACPYQAIQAGGRYDDAVYVFEDMYRDRDALSREAGEYLDRSGGVYPNGQQQEENPLRTHLPTARGRFPVAGEEGPFGPQHLPGKLDRD
;
A
#
# COMPACT_ATOMS: atom_id res chain seq x y z
N ASP A 1 -6.47 1.68 16.74
CA ASP A 1 -6.09 1.71 15.32
C ASP A 1 -6.78 0.60 14.54
N ARG A 2 -7.78 0.97 13.75
CA ARG A 2 -8.62 0.09 12.93
C ARG A 2 -8.30 0.42 11.47
N TYR A 3 -7.92 -0.60 10.70
CA TYR A 3 -7.69 -0.47 9.27
C TYR A 3 -8.51 -1.55 8.58
N GLU A 4 -9.30 -1.13 7.61
CA GLU A 4 -10.22 -1.99 6.87
C GLU A 4 -10.51 -1.36 5.52
N ILE A 5 -10.85 -2.21 4.57
CA ILE A 5 -11.30 -1.79 3.26
C ILE A 5 -12.61 -2.49 3.01
N ASP A 6 -13.62 -1.68 2.74
CA ASP A 6 -14.90 -2.15 2.27
C ASP A 6 -14.92 -2.09 0.74
N PHE A 7 -14.70 -3.23 0.09
CA PHE A 7 -14.68 -3.32 -1.37
C PHE A 7 -16.07 -3.16 -2.00
N ARG A 8 -17.12 -3.13 -1.19
CA ARG A 8 -18.50 -2.86 -1.65
C ARG A 8 -18.71 -1.40 -2.04
N ILE A 9 -17.90 -0.52 -1.47
CA ILE A 9 -17.93 0.93 -1.74
C ILE A 9 -16.63 1.44 -2.38
N CYS A 10 -15.56 0.63 -2.38
CA CYS A 10 -14.32 0.94 -3.05
C CYS A 10 -14.57 1.07 -4.56
N MET A 11 -14.12 2.16 -5.16
CA MET A 11 -14.17 2.39 -6.61
C MET A 11 -12.85 2.09 -7.32
N TYR A 12 -11.90 1.45 -6.62
CA TYR A 12 -10.60 1.05 -7.16
C TYR A 12 -9.81 2.21 -7.82
N CYS A 13 -9.95 3.43 -7.31
CA CYS A 13 -9.35 4.63 -7.90
C CYS A 13 -7.85 4.80 -7.63
N GLY A 14 -7.26 4.03 -6.72
CA GLY A 14 -5.85 4.16 -6.33
C GLY A 14 -5.54 5.35 -5.42
N LEU A 15 -6.49 6.19 -5.04
CA LEU A 15 -6.19 7.37 -4.20
C LEU A 15 -5.53 7.01 -2.86
N CYS A 16 -5.83 5.83 -2.30
CA CYS A 16 -5.19 5.34 -1.08
C CYS A 16 -3.71 4.99 -1.27
N THR A 17 -3.30 4.58 -2.46
CA THR A 17 -1.90 4.23 -2.76
C THR A 17 -1.06 5.50 -2.88
N GLU A 18 -1.59 6.48 -3.61
CA GLU A 18 -0.93 7.77 -3.80
C GLU A 18 -0.84 8.56 -2.49
N ALA A 19 -1.90 8.49 -1.67
CA ALA A 19 -1.92 9.17 -0.38
C ALA A 19 -0.99 8.52 0.65
N CYS A 20 -0.57 7.26 0.47
CA CYS A 20 0.22 6.55 1.45
C CYS A 20 1.70 6.96 1.35
N PRO A 21 2.24 7.74 2.29
CA PRO A 21 3.65 8.18 2.23
C PRO A 21 4.65 7.05 2.45
N TYR A 22 4.17 5.89 2.90
CA TYR A 22 4.98 4.75 3.34
C TYR A 22 4.82 3.53 2.46
N GLN A 23 4.01 3.66 1.40
CA GLN A 23 3.68 2.56 0.50
C GLN A 23 3.19 1.31 1.26
N ALA A 24 2.48 1.53 2.37
CA ALA A 24 1.87 0.46 3.19
C ALA A 24 0.76 -0.27 2.43
N ILE A 25 0.08 0.45 1.53
CA ILE A 25 -0.94 -0.07 0.64
C ILE A 25 -0.51 0.18 -0.80
N GLN A 26 -0.71 -0.83 -1.64
CA GLN A 26 -0.44 -0.79 -3.07
C GLN A 26 -1.65 -1.29 -3.85
N ALA A 27 -1.86 -0.73 -5.04
CA ALA A 27 -2.88 -1.20 -5.95
C ALA A 27 -2.33 -2.47 -6.60
N GLY A 28 -2.86 -3.59 -6.15
CA GLY A 28 -2.45 -4.89 -6.62
C GLY A 28 -3.14 -5.95 -5.79
N GLY A 29 -3.63 -6.97 -6.46
CA GLY A 29 -4.50 -7.95 -5.85
C GLY A 29 -5.17 -8.80 -6.91
N ARG A 30 -6.24 -9.46 -6.50
CA ARG A 30 -7.06 -10.31 -7.35
C ARG A 30 -8.02 -9.46 -8.17
N TYR A 31 -8.04 -9.69 -9.48
CA TYR A 31 -9.07 -9.15 -10.38
C TYR A 31 -10.31 -10.07 -10.46
N ASP A 32 -10.24 -11.21 -9.77
CA ASP A 32 -11.24 -12.27 -9.72
C ASP A 32 -11.85 -12.37 -8.31
N ASP A 33 -12.17 -11.21 -7.70
CA ASP A 33 -12.69 -11.06 -6.33
C ASP A 33 -14.22 -11.15 -6.24
N ALA A 34 -14.90 -11.57 -7.30
CA ALA A 34 -16.35 -11.73 -7.31
C ALA A 34 -16.83 -12.79 -6.29
N VAL A 35 -17.73 -12.40 -5.40
CA VAL A 35 -18.32 -13.25 -4.35
C VAL A 35 -19.84 -13.26 -4.42
N TYR A 36 -20.47 -14.33 -3.91
CA TYR A 36 -21.93 -14.45 -3.84
C TYR A 36 -22.53 -13.78 -2.60
N VAL A 37 -21.74 -13.65 -1.53
CA VAL A 37 -22.16 -13.04 -0.27
C VAL A 37 -21.55 -11.66 -0.19
N PHE A 38 -22.39 -10.64 -0.02
CA PHE A 38 -21.96 -9.24 -0.11
C PHE A 38 -20.96 -8.89 0.99
N GLU A 39 -21.15 -9.43 2.20
CA GLU A 39 -20.29 -9.24 3.36
C GLU A 39 -18.87 -9.77 3.15
N ASP A 40 -18.68 -10.73 2.24
CA ASP A 40 -17.36 -11.29 1.95
C ASP A 40 -16.44 -10.29 1.22
N MET A 41 -16.97 -9.18 0.72
CA MET A 41 -16.20 -8.05 0.15
C MET A 41 -15.65 -7.09 1.21
N TYR A 42 -15.94 -7.31 2.49
CA TYR A 42 -15.33 -6.54 3.58
C TYR A 42 -14.04 -7.22 4.05
N ARG A 43 -12.98 -6.43 4.24
CA ARG A 43 -11.67 -6.92 4.68
C ARG A 43 -11.11 -6.06 5.80
N ASP A 44 -10.75 -6.71 6.90
CA ASP A 44 -10.01 -6.09 7.99
C ASP A 44 -8.48 -6.11 7.74
N ARG A 45 -7.73 -5.48 8.64
CA ARG A 45 -6.27 -5.42 8.58
C ARG A 45 -5.62 -6.80 8.44
N ASP A 46 -6.10 -7.79 9.15
CA ASP A 46 -5.47 -9.11 9.21
C ASP A 46 -5.72 -9.89 7.93
N ALA A 47 -6.92 -9.79 7.36
CA ALA A 47 -7.23 -10.33 6.04
C ALA A 47 -6.38 -9.68 4.94
N LEU A 48 -6.27 -8.34 4.94
CA LEU A 48 -5.44 -7.59 3.98
C LEU A 48 -3.97 -7.96 4.09
N SER A 49 -3.46 -8.11 5.32
CA SER A 49 -2.06 -8.49 5.57
C SER A 49 -1.76 -9.92 5.09
N ARG A 50 -2.71 -10.84 5.27
CA ARG A 50 -2.60 -12.22 4.77
C ARG A 50 -2.57 -12.26 3.25
N GLU A 51 -3.50 -11.56 2.59
CA GLU A 51 -3.54 -11.48 1.12
C GLU A 51 -2.25 -10.87 0.54
N ALA A 52 -1.70 -9.84 1.18
CA ALA A 52 -0.41 -9.27 0.82
C ALA A 52 0.75 -10.27 0.97
N GLY A 53 0.76 -11.06 2.05
CA GLY A 53 1.74 -12.12 2.27
C GLY A 53 1.68 -13.20 1.17
N GLU A 54 0.48 -13.69 0.87
CA GLU A 54 0.27 -14.68 -0.21
C GLU A 54 0.71 -14.16 -1.58
N TYR A 55 0.47 -12.87 -1.85
CA TYR A 55 0.96 -12.23 -3.07
C TYR A 55 2.49 -12.26 -3.15
N LEU A 56 3.16 -11.84 -2.06
CA LEU A 56 4.62 -11.77 -1.98
C LEU A 56 5.27 -13.14 -2.06
N ASP A 57 4.68 -14.16 -1.42
CA ASP A 57 5.16 -15.54 -1.49
C ASP A 57 5.14 -16.05 -2.94
N ARG A 58 4.09 -15.71 -3.69
CA ARG A 58 3.95 -16.09 -5.10
C ARG A 58 4.86 -15.28 -6.03
N SER A 59 5.11 -14.01 -5.73
CA SER A 59 5.92 -13.12 -6.56
C SER A 59 7.42 -13.16 -6.23
N GLY A 60 7.84 -13.93 -5.23
CA GLY A 60 9.22 -13.96 -4.77
C GLY A 60 9.64 -12.66 -4.07
N GLY A 61 8.71 -12.04 -3.35
CA GLY A 61 8.94 -10.79 -2.61
C GLY A 61 8.90 -9.53 -3.48
N VAL A 62 8.35 -9.60 -4.69
CA VAL A 62 8.19 -8.43 -5.57
C VAL A 62 6.79 -7.84 -5.40
N TYR A 63 6.69 -6.56 -5.10
CA TYR A 63 5.44 -5.81 -4.99
C TYR A 63 4.76 -5.59 -6.35
N PRO A 64 3.44 -5.26 -6.38
CA PRO A 64 2.71 -5.01 -7.62
C PRO A 64 3.29 -3.89 -8.50
N ASN A 65 3.96 -2.92 -7.89
CA ASN A 65 4.63 -1.83 -8.60
C ASN A 65 6.03 -2.20 -9.15
N GLY A 66 6.43 -3.48 -9.04
CA GLY A 66 7.71 -4.00 -9.54
C GLY A 66 8.89 -3.83 -8.57
N GLN A 67 8.69 -3.24 -7.41
CA GLN A 67 9.75 -3.07 -6.41
C GLN A 67 9.96 -4.34 -5.58
N GLN A 68 11.19 -4.59 -5.13
CA GLN A 68 11.48 -5.73 -4.25
C GLN A 68 11.27 -5.35 -2.78
N GLN A 69 10.75 -6.29 -2.00
CA GLN A 69 10.63 -6.14 -0.55
C GLN A 69 12.01 -6.00 0.08
N GLU A 70 12.16 -5.02 0.97
CA GLU A 70 13.39 -4.87 1.76
C GLU A 70 13.65 -6.13 2.59
N GLU A 71 14.89 -6.61 2.59
CA GLU A 71 15.31 -7.86 3.25
C GLU A 71 15.12 -7.82 4.78
N ASN A 72 15.13 -6.63 5.38
CA ASN A 72 14.85 -6.40 6.80
C ASN A 72 13.74 -5.35 6.97
N PRO A 73 12.47 -5.73 6.76
CA PRO A 73 11.37 -4.80 6.93
C PRO A 73 11.29 -4.42 8.41
N LEU A 74 11.21 -3.12 8.70
CA LEU A 74 11.04 -2.61 10.05
C LEU A 74 9.82 -3.26 10.72
N ARG A 75 10.05 -4.27 11.57
CA ARG A 75 9.03 -4.92 12.41
C ARG A 75 8.68 -4.04 13.61
N THR A 76 8.32 -2.79 13.37
CA THR A 76 7.86 -1.89 14.43
C THR A 76 6.35 -1.88 14.48
N HIS A 77 5.78 -1.75 15.69
CA HIS A 77 4.36 -1.46 15.90
C HIS A 77 3.90 -0.08 15.39
N LEU A 78 4.76 0.68 14.70
CA LEU A 78 4.40 1.91 13.99
C LEU A 78 3.94 1.59 12.55
N PRO A 79 2.95 2.32 12.01
CA PRO A 79 2.68 2.29 10.57
C PRO A 79 3.95 2.70 9.83
N THR A 80 4.22 2.00 8.72
CA THR A 80 5.49 1.91 8.00
C THR A 80 6.19 3.26 7.72
N ALA A 81 7.51 3.19 7.47
CA ALA A 81 8.39 4.10 6.73
C ALA A 81 8.35 5.65 6.86
N ARG A 82 7.99 6.28 8.00
CA ARG A 82 8.49 7.67 8.31
C ARG A 82 9.73 7.72 9.20
N GLY A 83 10.27 6.56 9.58
CA GLY A 83 11.36 6.51 10.56
C GLY A 83 12.75 6.86 10.02
N ARG A 84 12.92 7.22 8.75
CA ARG A 84 14.27 7.37 8.18
C ARG A 84 14.52 8.49 7.16
N PHE A 85 13.53 9.33 6.82
CA PHE A 85 13.77 10.52 5.99
C PHE A 85 12.99 11.73 6.52
N PRO A 86 13.55 12.94 6.39
CA PRO A 86 13.00 14.11 7.05
C PRO A 86 11.81 14.67 6.26
N VAL A 87 10.91 15.32 6.99
CA VAL A 87 9.67 15.89 6.46
C VAL A 87 10.01 17.12 5.60
N ALA A 88 9.17 17.43 4.61
CA ALA A 88 9.34 18.52 3.64
C ALA A 88 10.05 19.75 4.23
N GLY A 89 11.25 20.05 3.71
CA GLY A 89 12.15 21.11 4.18
C GLY A 89 13.59 20.67 4.49
N GLU A 90 13.89 19.37 4.49
CA GLU A 90 15.25 18.85 4.72
C GLU A 90 15.70 17.92 3.58
N GLU A 91 16.99 17.97 3.24
CA GLU A 91 17.60 17.19 2.16
C GLU A 91 17.89 15.75 2.60
N GLY A 92 17.30 14.77 1.89
CA GLY A 92 17.52 13.33 2.10
C GLY A 92 16.94 12.49 0.94
N PRO A 93 17.42 11.25 0.72
CA PRO A 93 17.04 10.49 -0.46
C PRO A 93 15.54 10.15 -0.50
N PHE A 94 14.96 10.47 -1.65
CA PHE A 94 13.54 10.35 -1.96
C PHE A 94 13.09 8.88 -1.89
N GLY A 95 11.97 8.63 -1.21
CA GLY A 95 11.20 7.41 -1.39
C GLY A 95 10.78 7.23 -2.85
N PRO A 96 10.48 6.00 -3.30
CA PRO A 96 10.54 5.63 -4.72
C PRO A 96 9.38 6.11 -5.61
N GLN A 97 8.60 7.10 -5.20
CA GLN A 97 7.57 7.70 -6.06
C GLN A 97 7.63 9.22 -5.99
N HIS A 98 8.45 9.80 -6.88
CA HIS A 98 8.23 11.17 -7.32
C HIS A 98 6.99 11.16 -8.21
N LEU A 99 5.81 11.34 -7.60
CA LEU A 99 4.69 11.87 -8.37
C LEU A 99 5.04 13.33 -8.67
N PRO A 100 5.18 13.75 -9.93
CA PRO A 100 5.30 15.17 -10.22
C PRO A 100 4.07 15.84 -9.62
N GLY A 101 4.30 16.68 -8.61
CA GLY A 101 3.25 17.44 -7.96
C GLY A 101 2.46 18.17 -9.03
N LYS A 102 1.15 17.94 -9.05
CA LYS A 102 0.21 18.66 -9.91
C LYS A 102 0.04 20.08 -9.37
N LEU A 103 1.10 20.89 -9.37
CA LEU A 103 1.07 22.30 -9.02
C LEU A 103 2.31 23.08 -9.49
N ASP A 104 2.89 22.72 -10.63
CA ASP A 104 3.74 23.63 -11.41
C ASP A 104 3.14 23.79 -12.80
N ARG A 105 1.99 24.46 -12.87
CA ARG A 105 1.45 25.01 -14.10
C ARG A 105 1.06 26.46 -13.79
N ASP A 106 2.04 27.32 -14.01
CA ASP A 106 2.05 28.78 -14.08
C ASP A 106 1.55 29.57 -12.84
#